data_AF-T5AAT8-F1
#
_entry.id   AF-T5AAT8-F1
#
_cell.length_a   1.000
_cell.length_b   1.000
_cell.length_c   1.000
_cell.angle_alpha   90.00
_cell.angle_beta   90.00
_cell.angle_gamma   90.00
#
_symmetry.space_group_name_H-M   'P 1'
#
loop_
_entity.id
_entity.type
_entity.pdbx_description
1 polymer ?
#
loop_
_entity_poly.entity_id
_entity_poly.type
_entity_poly.pdbx_seq_one_letter_code
_entity_poly.pdbx_strand_id
1 'polypeptide(L)'
;MVAALKFEWALTNPHISLHIPEELRLAVSTQSKRNGMPKRAAHSLKSVMSNLHLLTVAPSFARWPLNLHFLAREAHAAWEKWTGSSPCPRRPGLRILKDFVASADAAADDTRGIHALPLDYQPIKDYVQRAHDIVSFEREGDCLHCGHELESGKGLHAMCPNGECTAMGHLDCWSRHALEGDADSNVMPDVCKCPSCGEDVRWGDMVKELSLRIRGAKEVERLLKKKKPKKDKATT
;
A
#
# COMPACT_ATOMS: atom_id res chain seq x y z
N MET A 1 11.19 0.24 6.11
CA MET A 1 11.82 -0.92 5.42
C MET A 1 11.49 -2.28 6.05
N VAL A 2 11.18 -2.38 7.35
CA VAL A 2 10.93 -3.68 8.02
C VAL A 2 9.74 -4.47 7.44
N ALA A 3 8.64 -3.80 7.08
CA ALA A 3 7.43 -4.47 6.57
C ALA A 3 7.71 -5.26 5.27
N ALA A 4 8.28 -4.59 4.26
CA ALA A 4 8.62 -5.22 2.98
C ALA A 4 9.53 -6.44 3.16
N LEU A 5 10.56 -6.34 4.02
CA LEU A 5 11.49 -7.44 4.30
C LEU A 5 10.81 -8.65 4.93
N LYS A 6 9.83 -8.44 5.83
CA LYS A 6 9.06 -9.54 6.42
C LYS A 6 8.23 -10.27 5.37
N PHE A 7 7.57 -9.53 4.47
CA PHE A 7 6.78 -10.12 3.39
C PHE A 7 7.68 -10.87 2.38
N GLU A 8 8.79 -10.26 1.98
CA GLU A 8 9.78 -10.85 1.07
C GLU A 8 10.34 -12.15 1.65
N TRP A 9 10.75 -12.15 2.92
CA TRP A 9 11.27 -13.35 3.57
C TRP A 9 10.24 -14.48 3.60
N ALA A 10 8.98 -14.16 3.92
CA ALA A 10 7.88 -15.12 3.97
C ALA A 10 7.59 -15.74 2.58
N LEU A 11 7.61 -14.92 1.52
CA LEU A 11 7.43 -15.37 0.14
C LEU A 11 8.63 -16.19 -0.38
N THR A 12 9.83 -15.82 0.06
CA THR A 12 11.09 -16.48 -0.31
C THR A 12 11.20 -17.86 0.34
N ASN A 13 10.68 -18.01 1.56
CA ASN A 13 10.84 -19.19 2.40
C ASN A 13 9.47 -19.78 2.84
N PRO A 14 8.59 -20.17 1.91
CA PRO A 14 7.22 -20.60 2.25
C PRO A 14 7.19 -21.87 3.11
N HIS A 15 8.17 -22.76 2.94
CA HIS A 15 8.34 -24.01 3.68
C HIS A 15 8.64 -23.85 5.18
N ILE A 16 9.10 -22.67 5.63
CA ILE A 16 9.38 -22.37 7.04
C ILE A 16 8.63 -21.13 7.54
N SER A 17 7.83 -20.49 6.69
CA SER A 17 7.06 -19.33 7.07
C SER A 17 5.90 -19.72 7.99
N LEU A 18 5.92 -19.19 9.22
CA LEU A 18 4.83 -19.37 10.19
C LEU A 18 3.55 -18.62 9.80
N HIS A 19 3.62 -17.73 8.80
CA HIS A 19 2.45 -17.02 8.27
C HIS A 19 1.60 -17.87 7.32
N ILE A 20 2.11 -19.03 6.91
CA ILE A 20 1.41 -19.99 6.05
C ILE A 20 1.12 -21.22 6.91
N PRO A 21 -0.16 -21.59 7.12
CA PRO A 21 -0.51 -22.84 7.81
C PRO A 21 0.12 -24.04 7.12
N GLU A 22 0.56 -25.02 7.90
CA GLU A 22 1.34 -26.15 7.39
C GLU A 22 0.59 -26.95 6.33
N GLU A 23 -0.72 -27.11 6.52
CA GLU A 23 -1.65 -27.78 5.62
C GLU A 23 -1.84 -27.07 4.26
N LEU A 24 -1.50 -25.78 4.17
CA LEU A 24 -1.58 -25.00 2.94
C LEU A 24 -0.21 -24.84 2.25
N ARG A 25 0.89 -25.35 2.86
CA ARG A 25 2.24 -25.26 2.27
C ARG A 25 2.39 -26.25 1.11
N LEU A 26 2.21 -25.75 -0.11
CA LEU A 26 2.40 -26.54 -1.34
C LEU A 26 3.87 -26.79 -1.68
N ALA A 27 4.77 -25.95 -1.16
CA ALA A 27 6.20 -26.05 -1.37
C ALA A 27 6.85 -26.88 -0.24
N VAL A 28 6.56 -28.18 -0.18
CA VAL A 28 7.27 -29.08 0.72
C VAL A 28 8.61 -29.43 0.09
N SER A 29 9.69 -29.09 0.78
CA SER A 29 11.03 -29.45 0.34
C SER A 29 11.20 -30.97 0.45
N THR A 30 11.39 -31.63 -0.70
CA THR A 30 11.67 -33.07 -0.77
C THR A 30 13.16 -33.39 -0.59
N GLN A 31 14.02 -32.37 -0.48
CA GLN A 31 15.47 -32.53 -0.36
C GLN A 31 15.99 -31.87 0.90
N SER A 32 16.90 -32.52 1.60
CA SER A 32 17.58 -31.94 2.77
C SER A 32 18.98 -31.49 2.41
N LYS A 33 19.44 -30.38 2.99
CA LYS A 33 20.85 -29.98 2.96
C LYS A 33 21.67 -30.95 3.82
N ARG A 34 23.00 -30.90 3.67
CA ARG A 34 23.94 -31.74 4.44
C ARG A 34 23.83 -31.56 5.96
N ASN A 35 23.25 -30.46 6.42
CA ASN A 35 23.00 -30.13 7.83
C ASN A 35 21.58 -30.51 8.31
N GLY A 36 20.84 -31.32 7.56
CA GLY A 36 19.50 -31.78 7.94
C GLY A 36 18.37 -30.75 7.72
N MET A 37 18.69 -29.50 7.38
CA MET A 37 17.66 -28.50 7.08
C MET A 37 17.04 -28.72 5.70
N PRO A 38 15.72 -28.51 5.53
CA PRO A 38 15.09 -28.58 4.22
C PRO A 38 15.76 -27.64 3.21
N LYS A 39 16.00 -28.15 2.00
CA LYS A 39 16.57 -27.40 0.89
C LYS A 39 15.46 -26.61 0.20
N ARG A 40 15.68 -25.34 -0.06
CA ARG A 40 14.70 -24.49 -0.73
C ARG A 40 14.27 -25.12 -2.07
N ALA A 41 12.97 -25.36 -2.23
CA ALA A 41 12.39 -25.81 -3.49
C ALA A 41 12.55 -24.71 -4.56
N ALA A 42 12.76 -25.10 -5.81
CA ALA A 42 12.80 -24.15 -6.91
C ALA A 42 11.44 -23.48 -7.08
N HIS A 43 11.43 -22.16 -7.27
CA HIS A 43 10.21 -21.41 -7.47
C HIS A 43 9.65 -21.67 -8.86
N SER A 44 8.44 -22.24 -8.93
CA SER A 44 7.63 -22.28 -10.15
C SER A 44 6.58 -21.17 -10.10
N LEU A 45 6.07 -20.73 -11.26
CA LEU A 45 5.03 -19.70 -11.30
C LEU A 45 3.80 -20.09 -10.46
N LYS A 46 3.38 -21.36 -10.53
CA LYS A 46 2.30 -21.90 -9.69
C LYS A 46 2.62 -21.80 -8.19
N SER A 47 3.83 -22.17 -7.79
CA SER A 47 4.28 -22.08 -6.39
C SER A 47 4.31 -20.63 -5.90
N VAL A 48 4.82 -19.70 -6.72
CA VAL A 48 4.87 -18.29 -6.36
C VAL A 48 3.46 -17.71 -6.22
N MET A 49 2.57 -17.94 -7.19
CA MET A 49 1.21 -17.39 -7.16
C MET A 49 0.39 -17.94 -5.99
N SER A 50 0.55 -19.23 -5.68
CA SER A 50 -0.14 -19.85 -4.55
C SER A 50 0.31 -19.29 -3.21
N ASN A 51 1.61 -19.23 -2.96
CA ASN A 51 2.15 -18.65 -1.73
C ASN A 51 1.86 -17.16 -1.63
N LEU A 52 1.91 -16.41 -2.74
CA LEU A 52 1.53 -15.00 -2.75
C LEU A 52 0.06 -14.82 -2.34
N HIS A 53 -0.84 -15.65 -2.88
CA HIS A 53 -2.26 -15.62 -2.49
C HIS A 53 -2.42 -15.87 -0.99
N LEU A 54 -1.82 -16.94 -0.47
CA LEU A 54 -1.85 -17.29 0.95
C LEU A 54 -1.30 -16.17 1.85
N LEU A 55 -0.20 -15.53 1.46
CA LEU A 55 0.38 -14.44 2.24
C LEU A 55 -0.51 -13.20 2.23
N THR A 56 -1.20 -12.90 1.13
CA THR A 56 -2.10 -11.72 1.07
C THR A 56 -3.36 -11.85 1.92
N VAL A 57 -3.74 -13.07 2.30
CA VAL A 57 -4.90 -13.38 3.15
C VAL A 57 -4.50 -13.78 4.58
N ALA A 58 -3.22 -14.08 4.81
CA ALA A 58 -2.71 -14.44 6.13
C ALA A 58 -2.91 -13.27 7.13
N PRO A 59 -3.33 -13.53 8.38
CA PRO A 59 -3.63 -12.48 9.37
C PRO A 59 -2.51 -11.45 9.56
N SER A 60 -1.25 -11.87 9.43
CA SER A 60 -0.08 -10.99 9.58
C SER A 60 0.04 -9.90 8.52
N PHE A 61 -0.52 -10.12 7.32
CA PHE A 61 -0.41 -9.20 6.18
C PHE A 61 -1.76 -8.79 5.60
N ALA A 62 -2.86 -9.44 6.02
CA ALA A 62 -4.20 -9.28 5.49
C ALA A 62 -4.73 -7.84 5.57
N ARG A 63 -4.20 -7.00 6.47
CA ARG A 63 -4.63 -5.60 6.63
C ARG A 63 -3.57 -4.57 6.21
N TRP A 64 -2.46 -5.02 5.65
CA TRP A 64 -1.44 -4.10 5.13
C TRP A 64 -1.94 -3.43 3.85
N PRO A 65 -1.67 -2.13 3.61
CA PRO A 65 -2.14 -1.43 2.41
C PRO A 65 -1.32 -1.80 1.16
N LEU A 66 -1.40 -3.06 0.74
CA LEU A 66 -0.65 -3.63 -0.39
C LEU A 66 -1.33 -3.36 -1.73
N ASN A 67 -0.52 -3.20 -2.77
CA ASN A 67 -0.94 -3.23 -4.16
C ASN A 67 -0.20 -4.36 -4.87
N LEU A 68 -0.90 -5.14 -5.68
CA LEU A 68 -0.29 -6.19 -6.50
C LEU A 68 -0.26 -5.74 -7.96
N HIS A 69 0.95 -5.56 -8.50
CA HIS A 69 1.16 -5.14 -9.88
C HIS A 69 1.53 -6.34 -10.74
N PHE A 70 0.78 -6.59 -11.81
CA PHE A 70 1.12 -7.58 -12.82
C PHE A 70 1.65 -6.89 -14.07
N LEU A 71 2.91 -7.20 -14.40
CA LEU A 71 3.58 -6.67 -15.58
C LEU A 71 3.57 -7.65 -16.78
N ALA A 72 3.28 -8.93 -16.50
CA ALA A 72 3.25 -10.00 -17.48
C ALA A 72 1.86 -10.68 -17.50
N ARG A 73 1.31 -10.89 -18.71
CA ARG A 73 -0.03 -11.49 -18.91
C ARG A 73 -0.10 -12.92 -18.36
N GLU A 74 0.95 -13.69 -18.57
CA GLU A 74 1.07 -15.07 -18.08
C GLU A 74 1.00 -15.17 -16.54
N ALA A 75 1.67 -14.24 -15.84
CA ALA A 75 1.67 -14.19 -14.38
C ALA A 75 0.27 -13.83 -13.85
N HIS A 76 -0.39 -12.88 -14.49
CA HIS A 76 -1.76 -12.49 -14.15
C HIS A 76 -2.76 -13.64 -14.42
N ALA A 77 -2.65 -14.32 -15.56
CA ALA A 77 -3.50 -15.47 -15.87
C ALA A 77 -3.28 -16.63 -14.87
N ALA A 78 -2.03 -16.88 -14.46
CA ALA A 78 -1.72 -17.87 -13.43
C ALA A 78 -2.32 -17.50 -12.07
N TRP A 79 -2.31 -16.22 -11.71
CA TRP A 79 -2.97 -15.70 -10.51
C TRP A 79 -4.49 -15.88 -10.55
N GLU A 80 -5.15 -15.50 -11.65
CA GLU A 80 -6.60 -15.67 -11.80
C GLU A 80 -7.00 -17.15 -11.76
N LYS A 81 -6.24 -18.03 -12.43
CA LYS A 81 -6.46 -19.48 -12.38
C LYS A 81 -6.32 -20.04 -10.96
N TRP A 82 -5.31 -19.60 -10.22
CA TRP A 82 -5.10 -20.06 -8.83
C TRP A 82 -6.21 -19.55 -7.91
N THR A 83 -6.48 -18.24 -7.93
CA THR A 83 -7.50 -17.63 -7.06
C THR A 83 -8.92 -18.10 -7.37
N GLY A 84 -9.22 -18.49 -8.61
CA GLY A 84 -10.51 -19.08 -8.98
C GLY A 84 -10.69 -20.56 -8.59
N SER A 85 -9.60 -21.28 -8.31
CA SER A 85 -9.65 -22.71 -7.89
C SER A 85 -9.36 -22.91 -6.39
N SER A 86 -8.80 -21.89 -5.73
CA SER A 86 -8.45 -21.91 -4.32
C SER A 86 -9.72 -21.82 -3.44
N PRO A 87 -9.81 -22.62 -2.37
CA PRO A 87 -10.91 -22.51 -1.40
C PRO A 87 -10.81 -21.24 -0.54
N CYS A 88 -9.62 -20.65 -0.42
CA CYS A 88 -9.42 -19.41 0.33
C CYS A 88 -9.93 -18.20 -0.48
N PRO A 89 -10.79 -17.33 0.10
CA PRO A 89 -11.32 -16.17 -0.60
C PRO A 89 -10.25 -15.13 -0.88
N ARG A 90 -10.47 -14.33 -1.94
CA ARG A 90 -9.60 -13.20 -2.24
C ARG A 90 -9.78 -12.11 -1.19
N ARG A 91 -8.69 -11.48 -0.78
CA ARG A 91 -8.73 -10.32 0.12
C ARG A 91 -9.57 -9.18 -0.50
N PRO A 92 -10.66 -8.72 0.15
CA PRO A 92 -11.57 -7.70 -0.40
C PRO A 92 -10.92 -6.34 -0.72
N GLY A 93 -9.87 -5.93 0.01
CA GLY A 93 -9.18 -4.65 -0.16
C GLY A 93 -7.88 -4.67 -1.00
N LEU A 94 -7.48 -5.81 -1.57
CA LEU A 94 -6.23 -5.91 -2.32
C LEU A 94 -6.39 -5.30 -3.72
N ARG A 95 -5.75 -4.14 -3.96
CA ARG A 95 -5.73 -3.53 -5.31
C ARG A 95 -4.83 -4.33 -6.24
N ILE A 96 -5.39 -4.80 -7.35
CA ILE A 96 -4.66 -5.51 -8.41
C ILE A 96 -4.58 -4.61 -9.63
N LEU A 97 -3.36 -4.24 -10.00
CA LEU A 97 -3.05 -3.33 -11.10
C LEU A 97 -2.35 -4.12 -12.20
N LYS A 98 -2.66 -3.80 -13.45
CA LYS A 98 -2.15 -4.51 -14.64
C LYS A 98 -1.46 -3.50 -15.54
N ASP A 99 -0.21 -3.76 -15.89
CA ASP A 99 0.56 -2.94 -16.82
C ASP A 99 1.34 -3.87 -17.76
N PHE A 100 0.66 -4.34 -18.81
CA PHE A 100 1.23 -5.31 -19.75
C PHE A 100 1.92 -4.61 -20.90
N VAL A 101 3.18 -4.94 -21.15
CA VAL A 101 3.90 -4.48 -22.34
C VAL A 101 3.33 -5.19 -23.58
N ALA A 102 3.06 -4.43 -24.65
CA ALA A 102 2.40 -4.93 -25.87
C ALA A 102 3.33 -5.64 -26.86
N SER A 103 4.64 -5.39 -26.85
CA SER A 103 5.63 -6.12 -27.65
C SER A 103 7.02 -6.09 -27.01
N ALA A 104 7.82 -7.12 -27.25
CA ALA A 104 9.22 -7.20 -26.80
C ALA A 104 10.16 -6.25 -27.58
N ASP A 105 9.68 -5.68 -28.69
CA ASP A 105 10.44 -4.83 -29.60
C ASP A 105 10.19 -3.32 -29.40
N ALA A 106 9.34 -2.94 -28.45
CA ALA A 106 9.23 -1.55 -28.05
C ALA A 106 10.48 -1.18 -27.24
N ALA A 107 11.35 -0.36 -27.83
CA ALA A 107 12.51 0.24 -27.18
C ALA A 107 12.17 0.68 -25.75
N ALA A 108 13.13 0.57 -24.83
CA ALA A 108 13.01 0.92 -23.42
C ALA A 108 12.31 2.28 -23.24
N ASP A 109 10.99 2.21 -23.07
CA ASP A 109 10.12 3.34 -22.85
C ASP A 109 9.99 3.47 -21.33
N ASP A 110 10.61 4.51 -20.77
CA ASP A 110 10.62 4.82 -19.34
C ASP A 110 9.21 5.00 -18.75
N THR A 111 8.16 4.97 -19.58
CA THR A 111 6.76 5.14 -19.18
C THR A 111 6.01 3.84 -18.92
N ARG A 112 6.67 2.67 -18.93
CA ARG A 112 5.99 1.36 -18.79
C ARG A 112 6.61 0.42 -17.77
N GLY A 113 5.81 -0.53 -17.28
CA GLY A 113 6.28 -1.61 -16.41
C GLY A 113 6.82 -1.10 -15.08
N ILE A 114 7.99 -1.58 -14.67
CA ILE A 114 8.62 -1.10 -13.42
C ILE A 114 9.07 0.37 -13.53
N HIS A 115 9.31 0.88 -14.74
CA HIS A 115 9.79 2.24 -14.96
C HIS A 115 8.67 3.28 -14.83
N ALA A 116 7.42 2.87 -15.07
CA ALA A 116 6.22 3.67 -14.84
C ALA A 116 5.91 3.89 -13.36
N LEU A 117 6.47 3.07 -12.45
CA LEU A 117 6.15 3.15 -11.04
C LEU A 117 6.78 4.41 -10.43
N PRO A 118 5.96 5.32 -9.84
CA PRO A 118 6.48 6.52 -9.23
C PRO A 118 7.34 6.14 -8.01
N LEU A 119 8.60 6.57 -8.05
CA LEU A 119 9.58 6.33 -6.97
C LEU A 119 9.54 7.41 -5.88
N ASP A 120 8.68 8.42 -6.06
CA ASP A 120 8.53 9.57 -5.18
C ASP A 120 7.05 9.80 -4.78
N TYR A 121 6.81 10.90 -4.07
CA TYR A 121 5.48 11.27 -3.60
C TYR A 121 4.67 12.10 -4.61
N GLN A 122 5.10 12.24 -5.87
CA GLN A 122 4.35 13.02 -6.88
C GLN A 122 2.88 12.59 -7.03
N PRO A 123 2.51 11.29 -6.98
CA PRO A 123 1.12 10.87 -7.14
C PRO A 123 0.18 11.40 -6.06
N ILE A 124 0.70 11.79 -4.89
CA ILE A 124 -0.09 12.33 -3.77
C ILE A 124 0.19 13.81 -3.53
N LYS A 125 0.87 14.49 -4.47
CA LYS A 125 1.30 15.88 -4.31
C LYS A 125 0.14 16.81 -3.99
N ASP A 126 -0.97 16.70 -4.71
CA ASP A 126 -2.12 17.60 -4.52
C ASP A 126 -2.75 17.41 -3.14
N TYR A 127 -2.85 16.16 -2.68
CA TYR A 127 -3.30 15.84 -1.33
C TYR A 127 -2.36 16.40 -0.25
N VAL A 128 -1.05 16.22 -0.42
CA VAL A 128 -0.04 16.77 0.50
C VAL A 128 -0.07 18.30 0.52
N GLN A 129 -0.22 18.95 -0.64
CA GLN A 129 -0.34 20.40 -0.74
C GLN A 129 -1.56 20.92 0.00
N ARG A 130 -2.74 20.31 -0.21
CA ARG A 130 -3.97 20.70 0.50
C ARG A 130 -3.83 20.56 2.01
N ALA A 131 -3.32 19.42 2.48
CA ALA A 131 -3.10 19.19 3.91
C ALA A 131 -2.09 20.17 4.51
N HIS A 132 -1.01 20.44 3.79
CA HIS A 132 0.00 21.42 4.18
C HIS A 132 -0.59 22.83 4.31
N ASP A 133 -1.40 23.27 3.34
CA ASP A 133 -1.98 24.62 3.36
C ASP A 133 -2.94 24.79 4.52
N ILE A 134 -3.83 23.81 4.77
CA ILE A 134 -4.77 23.87 5.89
C ILE A 134 -4.05 23.99 7.24
N VAL A 135 -3.02 23.18 7.45
CA VAL A 135 -2.26 23.16 8.71
C VAL A 135 -1.38 24.39 8.86
N SER A 136 -0.80 24.88 7.76
CA SER A 136 0.07 26.08 7.79
C SER A 136 -0.71 27.36 8.10
N PHE A 137 -2.01 27.38 7.82
CA PHE A 137 -2.90 28.51 8.12
C PHE A 137 -3.75 28.27 9.39
N GLU A 138 -3.48 27.21 10.15
CA GLU A 138 -4.23 26.86 11.38
C GLU A 138 -5.75 26.71 11.13
N ARG A 139 -6.09 26.04 10.02
CA ARG A 139 -7.48 25.83 9.56
C ARG A 139 -7.96 24.39 9.74
N GLU A 140 -7.34 23.63 10.65
CA GLU A 140 -7.74 22.24 10.93
C GLU A 140 -9.19 22.14 11.42
N GLY A 141 -9.65 23.15 12.18
CA GLY A 141 -11.01 23.22 12.72
C GLY A 141 -11.29 22.14 13.76
N ASP A 142 -12.50 21.59 13.75
CA ASP A 142 -12.91 20.57 14.71
C ASP A 142 -12.76 19.16 14.14
N CYS A 143 -12.53 18.20 15.03
CA CYS A 143 -12.50 16.80 14.68
C CYS A 143 -13.88 16.37 14.14
N LEU A 144 -13.91 15.88 12.91
CA LEU A 144 -15.12 15.39 12.23
C LEU A 144 -15.94 14.37 13.05
N HIS A 145 -15.31 13.61 13.94
CA HIS A 145 -15.93 12.52 14.68
C HIS A 145 -16.36 12.90 16.10
N CYS A 146 -15.52 13.61 16.85
CA CYS A 146 -15.82 13.96 18.25
C CYS A 146 -16.20 15.43 18.46
N GLY A 147 -16.11 16.27 17.43
CA GLY A 147 -16.44 17.70 17.49
C GLY A 147 -15.53 18.56 18.37
N HIS A 148 -14.42 18.01 18.87
CA HIS A 148 -13.45 18.78 19.66
C HIS A 148 -12.44 19.46 18.72
N GLU A 149 -11.98 20.65 19.11
CA GLU A 149 -10.99 21.44 18.38
C GLU A 149 -9.69 20.66 18.15
N LEU A 150 -9.14 20.77 16.93
CA LEU A 150 -7.86 20.17 16.55
C LEU A 150 -6.73 21.19 16.77
N GLU A 151 -6.13 21.18 17.96
CA GLU A 151 -5.05 22.10 18.31
C GLU A 151 -3.84 21.99 17.35
N SER A 152 -3.51 23.06 16.63
CA SER A 152 -2.42 23.06 15.66
C SER A 152 -1.08 22.66 16.31
N GLY A 153 -0.36 21.74 15.65
CA GLY A 153 0.93 21.23 16.12
C GLY A 153 0.88 20.23 17.28
N LYS A 154 -0.30 19.91 17.83
CA LYS A 154 -0.46 18.92 18.90
C LYS A 154 -1.30 17.73 18.43
N GLY A 155 -0.80 16.52 18.65
CA GLY A 155 -1.53 15.30 18.29
C GLY A 155 -1.38 14.88 16.82
N LEU A 156 -2.14 13.85 16.44
CA LEU A 156 -2.11 13.25 15.11
C LEU A 156 -3.45 13.51 14.41
N HIS A 157 -3.49 14.53 13.55
CA HIS A 157 -4.70 14.94 12.86
C HIS A 157 -4.70 14.44 11.42
N ALA A 158 -5.44 13.38 11.12
CA ALA A 158 -5.53 12.81 9.79
C ALA A 158 -6.58 13.57 8.95
N MET A 159 -6.29 13.76 7.66
CA MET A 159 -7.18 14.42 6.69
C MET A 159 -7.72 13.41 5.68
N CYS A 160 -8.95 13.59 5.21
CA CYS A 160 -9.50 12.82 4.10
C CYS A 160 -8.63 12.98 2.81
N PRO A 161 -8.25 11.89 2.11
CA PRO A 161 -7.47 11.96 0.87
C PRO A 161 -8.29 12.34 -0.37
N ASN A 162 -9.61 12.32 -0.28
CA ASN A 162 -10.50 12.36 -1.45
C ASN A 162 -10.78 13.78 -1.94
N GLY A 163 -10.71 13.97 -3.27
CA GLY A 163 -11.11 15.19 -3.97
C GLY A 163 -10.62 16.47 -3.27
N GLU A 164 -11.54 17.42 -3.11
CA GLU A 164 -11.31 18.69 -2.37
C GLU A 164 -11.81 18.62 -0.92
N CYS A 165 -12.05 17.42 -0.38
CA CYS A 165 -12.51 17.25 0.99
C CYS A 165 -11.41 17.67 1.97
N THR A 166 -11.74 18.60 2.86
CA THR A 166 -10.83 19.14 3.88
C THR A 166 -11.10 18.57 5.27
N ALA A 167 -11.90 17.51 5.37
CA ALA A 167 -12.31 16.97 6.65
C ALA A 167 -11.11 16.37 7.40
N MET A 168 -10.91 16.81 8.64
CA MET A 168 -9.84 16.38 9.52
C MET A 168 -10.38 15.76 10.80
N GLY A 169 -9.54 14.97 11.48
CA GLY A 169 -9.88 14.42 12.78
C GLY A 169 -8.69 13.75 13.47
N HIS A 170 -8.83 13.50 14.76
CA HIS A 170 -7.85 12.71 15.49
C HIS A 170 -7.69 11.33 14.86
N LEU A 171 -6.46 10.84 14.72
CA LEU A 171 -6.16 9.52 14.17
C LEU A 171 -6.91 8.41 14.92
N ASP A 172 -7.04 8.54 16.24
CA ASP A 172 -7.78 7.59 17.08
C ASP A 172 -9.29 7.62 16.85
N CYS A 173 -9.84 8.79 16.52
CA CYS A 173 -11.26 8.90 16.17
C CYS A 173 -11.52 8.27 14.80
N TRP A 174 -10.65 8.54 13.83
CA TRP A 174 -10.69 7.90 12.52
C TRP A 174 -10.58 6.38 12.62
N SER A 175 -9.68 5.86 13.47
CA SER A 175 -9.50 4.40 13.61
C SER A 175 -10.71 3.73 14.25
N ARG A 176 -11.28 4.32 15.31
CA ARG A 176 -12.50 3.81 15.94
C ARG A 176 -13.69 3.81 14.99
N HIS A 177 -13.89 4.90 14.25
CA HIS A 177 -14.94 4.99 13.22
C HIS A 177 -14.74 3.93 12.13
N ALA A 178 -13.50 3.74 11.68
CA ALA A 178 -13.16 2.78 10.65
C ALA A 178 -13.30 1.31 11.07
N LEU A 179 -13.23 1.04 12.38
CA LEU A 179 -13.36 -0.29 12.97
C LEU A 179 -14.74 -0.51 13.60
N GLU A 180 -15.66 0.46 13.44
CA GLU A 180 -17.01 0.32 13.95
C GLU A 180 -17.72 -0.83 13.21
N GLY A 181 -18.23 -1.80 13.97
CA GLY A 181 -18.82 -3.02 13.43
C GLY A 181 -17.83 -4.09 12.98
N ASP A 182 -16.52 -3.89 13.18
CA ASP A 182 -15.51 -4.93 12.99
C ASP A 182 -15.60 -5.94 14.16
N ALA A 183 -16.18 -7.11 13.88
CA ALA A 183 -16.43 -8.15 14.89
C ALA A 183 -15.15 -8.85 15.36
N ASP A 184 -14.14 -8.86 14.50
CA ASP A 184 -12.82 -9.39 14.79
C ASP A 184 -12.05 -8.25 15.46
N SER A 185 -11.49 -8.43 16.66
CA SER A 185 -10.80 -7.41 17.48
C SER A 185 -9.55 -6.81 16.81
N ASN A 186 -9.76 -6.16 15.67
CA ASN A 186 -8.79 -5.65 14.74
C ASN A 186 -8.33 -4.28 15.21
N VAL A 187 -7.04 -4.01 15.01
CA VAL A 187 -6.42 -2.75 15.45
C VAL A 187 -6.14 -1.81 14.27
N MET A 188 -5.95 -2.37 13.07
CA MET A 188 -5.56 -1.62 11.88
C MET A 188 -6.73 -1.54 10.91
N PRO A 189 -7.30 -0.37 10.61
CA PRO A 189 -8.30 -0.24 9.56
C PRO A 189 -7.74 -0.55 8.17
N ASP A 190 -8.58 -1.07 7.26
CA ASP A 190 -8.22 -1.22 5.83
C ASP A 190 -8.80 -0.06 5.00
N VAL A 191 -10.13 0.08 5.05
CA VAL A 191 -10.92 1.14 4.39
C VAL A 191 -11.92 1.70 5.39
N CYS A 192 -12.24 2.99 5.28
CA CYS A 192 -13.34 3.61 6.01
C CYS A 192 -14.11 4.59 5.14
N LYS A 193 -15.36 4.88 5.47
CA LYS A 193 -16.14 5.87 4.76
C LYS A 193 -15.98 7.23 5.43
N CYS A 194 -15.64 8.27 4.68
CA CYS A 194 -15.57 9.63 5.22
C CYS A 194 -16.99 10.16 5.49
N PRO A 195 -17.33 10.57 6.73
CA PRO A 195 -18.63 11.18 7.04
C PRO A 195 -18.93 12.48 6.29
N SER A 196 -17.90 13.22 5.88
CA SER A 196 -18.05 14.53 5.23
C SER A 196 -18.34 14.41 3.73
N CYS A 197 -17.48 13.71 2.97
CA CYS A 197 -17.67 13.56 1.52
C CYS A 197 -18.39 12.26 1.11
N GLY A 198 -18.57 11.32 2.04
CA GLY A 198 -19.24 10.04 1.78
C GLY A 198 -18.43 9.03 0.96
N GLU A 199 -17.21 9.37 0.53
CA GLU A 199 -16.34 8.50 -0.25
C GLU A 199 -15.50 7.57 0.62
N ASP A 200 -15.05 6.46 0.02
CA ASP A 200 -14.17 5.49 0.66
C ASP A 200 -12.75 6.05 0.78
N VAL A 201 -12.20 5.92 1.99
CA VAL A 201 -10.86 6.34 2.36
C VAL A 201 -10.03 5.10 2.63
N ARG A 202 -8.95 4.94 1.87
CA ARG A 202 -7.98 3.90 2.15
C ARG A 202 -7.08 4.34 3.30
N TRP A 203 -7.10 3.59 4.40
CA TRP A 203 -6.35 3.93 5.61
C TRP A 203 -4.86 4.19 5.33
N GLY A 204 -4.24 3.32 4.52
CA GLY A 204 -2.83 3.44 4.17
C GLY A 204 -2.46 4.70 3.38
N ASP A 205 -3.38 5.27 2.59
CA ASP A 205 -3.12 6.51 1.86
C ASP A 205 -3.25 7.74 2.77
N MET A 206 -4.22 7.72 3.69
CA MET A 206 -4.38 8.76 4.72
C MET A 206 -3.17 8.81 5.67
N VAL A 207 -2.72 7.66 6.19
CA VAL A 207 -1.57 7.61 7.10
C VAL A 207 -0.25 7.92 6.40
N LYS A 208 -0.16 7.72 5.07
CA LYS A 208 1.01 8.09 4.26
C LYS A 208 1.21 9.60 4.25
N GLU A 209 0.17 10.39 4.00
CA GLU A 209 0.25 11.86 4.09
C GLU A 209 0.57 12.29 5.52
N LEU A 210 -0.16 11.79 6.52
CA LEU A 210 0.04 12.15 7.92
C LEU A 210 1.49 11.93 8.37
N SER A 211 2.06 10.78 8.01
CA SER A 211 3.45 10.46 8.33
C SER A 211 4.43 11.39 7.61
N LEU A 212 4.14 11.76 6.37
CA LEU A 212 4.97 12.67 5.58
C LEU A 212 4.95 14.08 6.16
N ARG A 213 3.78 14.59 6.56
CA ARG A 213 3.64 15.92 7.18
C ARG A 213 4.36 15.99 8.53
N ILE A 214 4.23 14.97 9.37
CA ILE A 214 4.79 15.01 10.73
C ILE A 214 6.29 14.73 10.76
N ARG A 215 6.76 13.75 9.97
CA ARG A 215 8.14 13.22 10.06
C ARG A 215 8.98 13.53 8.83
N GLY A 216 8.36 13.97 7.73
CA GLY A 216 8.98 14.15 6.43
C GLY A 216 8.98 15.59 5.94
N ALA A 217 9.13 16.59 6.81
CA ALA A 217 9.08 18.01 6.43
C ALA A 217 9.98 18.35 5.21
N LYS A 218 11.21 17.84 5.17
CA LYS A 218 12.12 18.02 4.02
C LYS A 218 11.58 17.41 2.71
N GLU A 219 10.88 16.29 2.81
CA GLU A 219 10.25 15.62 1.67
C GLU A 219 9.05 16.42 1.17
N VAL A 220 8.23 16.97 2.08
CA VAL A 220 7.12 17.88 1.75
C VAL A 220 7.66 19.13 1.06
N GLU A 221 8.65 19.81 1.64
CA GLU A 221 9.27 20.98 1.02
C GLU A 221 9.81 20.67 -0.38
N ARG A 222 10.45 19.51 -0.56
CA ARG A 222 10.94 19.07 -1.87
C ARG A 222 9.81 18.82 -2.87
N LEU A 223 8.72 18.22 -2.42
CA LEU A 223 7.55 17.89 -3.22
C LEU A 223 6.80 19.15 -3.68
N LEU A 224 6.67 20.14 -2.79
CA LEU A 224 5.92 21.38 -3.02
C LEU A 224 6.74 22.48 -3.71
N LYS A 225 8.08 22.35 -3.77
CA LYS A 225 8.93 23.28 -4.56
C LYS A 225 8.47 23.32 -6.02
N LYS A 226 8.12 24.52 -6.49
CA LYS A 226 7.90 24.78 -7.92
C LYS A 226 9.19 24.49 -8.68
N LYS A 227 9.15 23.60 -9.69
CA LYS A 227 10.29 23.42 -10.61
C LYS A 227 10.57 24.78 -11.27
N LYS A 228 11.79 25.30 -11.09
CA LYS A 228 12.23 26.49 -11.85
C LYS A 228 12.15 26.15 -13.35
N PRO A 229 11.60 27.05 -14.19
CA PRO A 229 11.65 26.83 -15.63
C PRO A 229 13.11 26.65 -16.05
N LYS A 230 13.39 25.62 -16.85
CA LYS A 230 14.70 25.48 -17.51
C LYS A 230 14.88 26.75 -18.34
N LYS A 231 15.92 27.54 -18.05
CA LYS A 231 16.40 28.56 -18.99
C LYS A 231 16.81 27.80 -20.25
N ASP A 232 16.04 27.94 -21.32
CA ASP A 232 16.50 27.55 -22.64
C ASP A 232 17.81 28.31 -22.87
N LYS A 233 18.88 27.56 -23.13
CA LYS A 233 20.13 28.15 -23.59
C LYS A 233 19.82 28.73 -24.96
N ALA A 234 19.69 30.05 -25.03
CA ALA A 234 19.67 30.76 -26.30
C ALA A 234 20.95 30.41 -27.05
N THR A 235 20.81 29.62 -28.11
CA THR A 235 21.86 29.39 -29.10
C THR A 235 22.19 30.74 -29.72
N THR A 236 23.40 31.23 -29.48
CA THR A 236 24.00 32.38 -30.17
C THR A 236 25.08 31.85 -31.09
#